data_AF-A0A2S9FQH6-F1
#
_entry.id   AF-A0A2S9FQH6-F1
#
_cell.length_a   1.000
_cell.length_b   1.000
_cell.length_c   1.000
_cell.angle_alpha   90.00
_cell.angle_beta   90.00
_cell.angle_gamma   90.00
#
_symmetry.space_group_name_H-M   'P 1'
#
loop_
_entity.id
_entity.type
_entity.pdbx_description
1 polymer ?
#
loop_
_entity_poly.entity_id
_entity_poly.type
_entity_poly.pdbx_seq_one_letter_code
_entity_poly.pdbx_strand_id
1 'polypeptide(L)' 'MKCFTRQVNGQHQRYKAIHDLLADLGRPWQVGFEYLTQGVLVDGQWHAILRMEWVENSQTLIPWLENHLGTP' A
#
# COMPACT_ATOMS: atom_id res chain seq x y z
N MET A 1 1.44 -4.75 -3.95
CA MET A 1 0.49 -5.38 -3.01
C MET A 1 1.17 -5.50 -1.65
N LYS A 2 0.45 -5.31 -0.54
CA LYS A 2 0.94 -5.62 0.81
C LYS A 2 -0.04 -6.55 1.52
N CYS A 3 0.44 -7.70 2.00
CA CYS A 3 -0.34 -8.64 2.80
C CYS A 3 -0.06 -8.41 4.29
N PHE A 4 -1.11 -8.40 5.12
CA PHE A 4 -0.95 -8.28 6.57
C PHE A 4 -0.83 -9.65 7.21
N THR A 5 0.36 -9.96 7.72
CA THR A 5 0.65 -11.22 8.42
C THR A 5 0.28 -11.20 9.90
N ARG A 6 -0.14 -10.05 10.43
CA ARG A 6 -0.56 -9.85 11.81
C ARG A 6 -1.86 -9.06 11.87
N GLN A 7 -2.78 -9.52 12.72
CA GLN A 7 -3.98 -8.76 13.06
C GLN A 7 -3.60 -7.57 13.94
N VAL A 8 -4.07 -6.39 13.56
CA VAL A 8 -3.87 -5.15 14.30
C VAL A 8 -5.23 -4.49 14.48
N ASN A 9 -5.58 -4.17 15.73
CA ASN A 9 -6.87 -3.53 16.03
C ASN A 9 -7.00 -2.20 15.28
N GLY A 10 -8.17 -1.98 14.68
CA GLY A 10 -8.46 -0.76 13.92
C GLY A 10 -7.75 -0.66 12.56
N GLN A 11 -7.06 -1.70 12.09
CA GLN A 11 -6.34 -1.67 10.81
C GLN A 11 -7.25 -1.31 9.63
N HIS A 12 -8.44 -1.91 9.57
CA HIS A 12 -9.43 -1.60 8.54
C HIS A 12 -9.86 -0.12 8.57
N GLN A 13 -10.22 0.39 9.75
CA GLN A 13 -10.65 1.79 9.94
C GLN A 13 -9.54 2.76 9.52
N ARG A 14 -8.29 2.46 9.91
CA ARG A 14 -7.12 3.26 9.53
C ARG A 14 -6.94 3.32 8.02
N TYR A 15 -6.92 2.17 7.34
CA TYR A 15 -6.70 2.15 5.90
C TYR A 15 -7.88 2.68 5.09
N LYS A 16 -9.10 2.56 5.60
CA LYS A 16 -10.26 3.25 5.05
C LYS A 16 -10.10 4.78 5.13
N ALA A 17 -9.75 5.32 6.30
CA ALA A 17 -9.58 6.77 6.46
C ALA A 17 -8.45 7.32 5.58
N ILE A 18 -7.35 6.58 5.43
CA ILE A 18 -6.26 6.96 4.52
C ILE A 18 -6.72 6.94 3.07
N HIS A 19 -7.45 5.90 2.65
CA HIS A 19 -8.00 5.80 1.29
C HIS A 19 -8.91 6.99 0.99
N ASP A 20 -9.89 7.26 1.85
CA ASP A 20 -10.86 8.34 1.67
C ASP A 20 -10.15 9.70 1.54
N LEU A 21 -9.16 9.97 2.40
CA LEU A 21 -8.38 11.21 2.36
C LEU A 21 -7.55 11.35 1.08
N LEU A 22 -6.89 10.27 0.64
CA LEU A 22 -6.05 10.34 -0.55
C LEU A 22 -6.91 10.48 -1.82
N ALA A 23 -8.05 9.79 -1.88
CA ALA A 23 -8.99 9.91 -2.99
C ALA A 23 -9.52 11.35 -3.16
N ASP A 24 -9.81 12.03 -2.05
CA ASP A 24 -10.25 13.43 -2.06
C ASP A 24 -9.16 14.41 -2.52
N LEU A 25 -7.91 14.17 -2.12
CA LEU A 25 -6.78 15.04 -2.46
C LEU A 25 -6.46 15.07 -3.97
N GLY A 26 -6.70 13.98 -4.70
CA GLY A 26 -6.63 13.92 -6.17
C GLY A 26 -5.30 14.38 -6.79
N ARG A 27 -4.16 14.08 -6.16
CA ARG A 27 -2.84 14.56 -6.61
C ARG A 27 -2.18 13.58 -7.60
N PRO A 28 -1.44 14.07 -8.61
CA PRO A 28 -0.88 13.22 -9.68
C PRO A 28 0.21 12.26 -9.20
N TRP A 29 0.80 12.50 -8.04
CA TRP A 29 1.83 11.63 -7.44
C TRP A 29 1.26 10.54 -6.54
N GLN A 30 -0.06 10.52 -6.33
CA GLN A 30 -0.70 9.51 -5.50
C GLN A 30 -0.78 8.19 -6.25
N VAL A 31 -0.62 7.11 -5.49
CA VAL A 31 -0.88 5.76 -5.96
C VAL A 31 -2.16 5.31 -5.28
N GLY A 32 -3.18 4.98 -6.08
CA GLY A 32 -4.43 4.46 -5.56
C GLY A 32 -4.22 3.13 -4.84
N PHE A 33 -4.99 2.90 -3.79
CA PHE A 33 -5.02 1.60 -3.13
C PHE A 33 -6.40 1.28 -2.58
N GLU A 34 -6.66 0.01 -2.35
CA GLU A 34 -7.88 -0.53 -1.75
C GLU A 34 -7.52 -1.49 -0.61
N TYR A 35 -8.25 -1.41 0.50
CA TYR A 35 -8.14 -2.36 1.60
C TYR A 35 -9.19 -3.47 1.44
N LEU A 36 -8.74 -4.70 1.21
CA LEU A 36 -9.60 -5.87 1.08
C LEU A 36 -9.50 -6.69 2.36
N THR A 37 -10.61 -6.85 3.07
CA THR A 37 -10.69 -7.69 4.29
C THR A 37 -10.50 -9.17 3.97
N GLN A 38 -10.93 -9.61 2.79
CA GLN A 38 -10.77 -10.96 2.25
C GLN A 38 -9.95 -10.89 0.96
N GLY A 39 -8.65 -10.61 1.10
CA GLY A 39 -7.77 -10.37 -0.03
C GLY A 39 -7.09 -11.61 -0.58
N VAL A 40 -6.61 -12.47 0.31
CA VAL A 40 -5.93 -13.71 -0.04
C VAL A 40 -6.36 -14.83 0.89
N LEU A 41 -6.52 -16.04 0.34
CA LEU A 41 -6.86 -17.25 1.07
C LEU A 41 -5.59 -18.08 1.26
N VAL A 42 -5.22 -18.36 2.51
CA VAL A 42 -4.06 -19.19 2.87
C VAL A 42 -4.54 -20.23 3.87
N ASP A 43 -4.35 -21.52 3.58
CA ASP A 43 -4.75 -22.64 4.44
C ASP A 43 -6.20 -22.56 4.95
N GLY A 44 -7.12 -22.11 4.08
CA GLY A 44 -8.54 -21.95 4.42
C GLY A 44 -8.88 -20.70 5.23
N GLN A 45 -7.90 -19.84 5.53
CA GLN A 45 -8.08 -18.59 6.26
C GLN A 45 -7.92 -17.37 5.34
N TRP A 46 -8.86 -16.44 5.45
CA TRP A 46 -8.78 -15.17 4.73
C TRP A 46 -7.88 -14.19 5.45
N HIS A 47 -6.95 -13.60 4.69
CA HIS A 47 -6.08 -12.53 5.17
C HIS A 47 -6.38 -11.23 4.42
N ALA A 48 -6.35 -10.13 5.17
CA ALA A 48 -6.53 -8.82 4.61
C ALA A 48 -5.29 -8.39 3.82
N ILE A 49 -5.51 -7.65 2.74
CA ILE A 49 -4.44 -7.08 1.92
C ILE A 49 -4.72 -5.62 1.59
N LEU A 50 -3.65 -4.89 1.27
CA LEU A 50 -3.70 -3.68 0.47
C LEU A 50 -3.40 -4.02 -0.99
N ARG A 51 -4.41 -3.89 -1.84
CA ARG A 51 -4.21 -3.85 -3.29
C ARG A 51 -3.81 -2.43 -3.65
N MET A 52 -2.72 -2.28 -4.38
CA MET A 52 -2.25 -0.97 -4.84
C MET A 52 -2.30 -0.97 -6.36
N GLU A 53 -2.52 0.19 -6.95
CA GLU A 53 -2.32 0.38 -8.37
C GLU A 53 -0.88 0.06 -8.75
N TRP A 54 -0.71 -0.56 -9.91
CA TRP A 54 0.61 -0.79 -10.47
C TRP A 54 1.08 0.51 -11.12
N VAL A 55 2.27 0.97 -10.73
CA VAL A 55 2.89 2.16 -11.32
C VAL A 55 4.03 1.73 -12.21
N GLU A 56 3.79 1.77 -13.52
CA GLU A 56 4.82 1.48 -14.52
C GLU A 56 5.92 2.55 -14.50
N ASN A 57 7.15 2.12 -14.80
CA ASN A 57 8.32 3.01 -14.87
C ASN A 57 8.58 3.83 -13.59
N SER A 58 8.10 3.34 -12.43
CA SER A 58 8.38 3.95 -11.13
C SER A 58 9.67 3.40 -10.52
N GLN A 59 10.43 4.29 -9.87
CA GLN A 59 11.52 3.91 -8.98
C GLN A 59 11.08 4.13 -7.54
N THR A 60 11.25 3.13 -6.68
CA THR A 60 11.00 3.29 -5.25
C THR A 60 12.13 4.10 -4.61
N LEU A 61 11.81 4.79 -3.51
CA LEU A 61 12.74 5.72 -2.88
C LEU A 61 14.03 5.04 -2.40
N ILE A 62 13.95 3.83 -1.85
CA ILE A 62 15.13 3.14 -1.27
C ILE A 62 16.19 2.84 -2.35
N PRO A 63 15.88 2.13 -3.46
CA PRO A 63 16.83 1.92 -4.54
C PRO A 63 17.33 3.22 -5.18
N TRP A 64 16.49 4.27 -5.25
CA TRP A 64 16.96 5.56 -5.72
C TRP A 64 18.02 6.12 -4.78
N LEU A 65 17.76 6.16 -3.47
CA LEU A 65 18.70 6.64 -2.47
C LEU A 65 20.02 5.87 -2.55
N GLU A 66 19.95 4.53 -2.50
CA GLU A 66 21.14 3.66 -2.55
C GLU A 66 22.06 3.95 -3.75
N ASN A 67 21.48 4.27 -4.91
CA ASN A 67 22.22 4.63 -6.12
C ASN A 67 22.82 6.05 -6.10
N HIS A 68 22.42 6.91 -5.16
CA HIS A 68 22.82 8.32 -5.07
C HIS A 68 23.52 8.70 -3.75
N LEU A 69 23.70 7.75 -2.81
CA LEU A 69 24.36 7.98 -1.50
C LEU A 69 25.80 8.53 -1.60
N GLY A 70 26.48 8.36 -2.74
CA GLY A 70 27.88 8.78 -2.96
C GLY A 70 28.05 10.04 -3.80
N THR A 71 26.95 10.67 -4.23
CA THR A 71 26.95 11.91 -5.03
C THR A 71 26.20 12.99 -4.24
N PRO A 72 26.91 13.95 -3.62
CA PRO A 72 26.27 15.05 -2.89
C PRO A 72 25.52 16.01 -3.80
#